data_AF-R1IFT6-F1
#
_entry.id   AF-R1IFT6-F1
#
_cell.length_a   1.000
_cell.length_b   1.000
_cell.length_c   1.000
_cell.angle_alpha   90.00
_cell.angle_beta   90.00
_cell.angle_gamma   90.00
#
_symmetry.space_group_name_H-M   'P 1'
#
loop_
_entity.id
_entity.type
_entity.pdbx_description
1 polymer ?
#
loop_
_entity_poly.entity_id
_entity_poly.type
_entity_poly.pdbx_seq_one_letter_code
_entity_poly.pdbx_strand_id
1 'polypeptide(L)' 'MLKKSKTWTLNGIYANWKLTVAIEPGEYTDDLPEWPSERLAPVVGHFFEAVNLYELRRDADLTHRLD' A
#
# COMPACT_ATOMS: atom_id res chain seq x y z
N MET A 1 -4.67 20.93 -12.81
CA MET A 1 -3.78 20.42 -11.76
C MET A 1 -3.27 19.05 -12.15
N LEU A 2 -1.96 18.83 -12.23
CA LEU A 2 -1.41 17.49 -12.45
C LEU A 2 -1.39 16.71 -11.12
N LYS A 3 -2.01 15.54 -11.10
CA LYS A 3 -1.96 14.59 -9.99
C LYS A 3 -0.74 13.69 -10.19
N LYS A 4 0.14 13.58 -9.19
CA LYS A 4 1.22 12.57 -9.21
C LYS A 4 0.74 11.32 -8.48
N SER A 5 0.96 10.17 -9.08
CA SER A 5 0.68 8.87 -8.46
C SER A 5 1.81 7.89 -8.67
N LYS A 6 2.00 6.98 -7.72
CA LYS A 6 2.92 5.85 -7.83
C LYS A 6 2.23 4.59 -7.33
N THR A 7 2.50 3.50 -8.02
CA THR A 7 1.99 2.17 -7.66
C THR A 7 3.14 1.26 -7.27
N TRP A 8 2.98 0.56 -6.17
CA TRP A 8 3.83 -0.55 -5.74
C TRP A 8 3.05 -1.85 -5.89
N THR A 9 3.73 -2.87 -6.41
CA THR A 9 3.25 -4.25 -6.37
C THR A 9 3.95 -4.97 -5.23
N LEU A 10 3.17 -5.57 -4.34
CA LEU A 10 3.64 -6.29 -3.17
C LEU A 10 3.16 -7.73 -3.29
N ASN A 11 4.10 -8.67 -3.22
CA ASN A 11 3.78 -10.09 -3.35
C ASN A 11 3.45 -10.62 -1.95
N GLY A 12 2.17 -10.91 -1.72
CA GLY A 12 1.73 -11.69 -0.57
C GLY A 12 1.94 -13.18 -0.81
N ILE A 13 1.62 -13.99 0.19
CA ILE A 13 1.76 -15.45 0.12
C ILE A 13 0.75 -16.02 -0.90
N TYR A 14 -0.43 -15.40 -1.00
CA TYR A 14 -1.54 -15.95 -1.79
C TYR A 14 -2.04 -15.04 -2.90
N ALA A 15 -1.69 -13.75 -2.86
CA ALA A 15 -2.08 -12.80 -3.87
C ALA A 15 -1.03 -11.70 -4.03
N ASN A 16 -0.99 -11.09 -5.20
CA ASN A 16 -0.25 -9.86 -5.43
C ASN A 16 -1.15 -8.67 -5.11
N TRP A 17 -0.67 -7.79 -4.26
CA TRP A 17 -1.36 -6.60 -3.81
C TRP A 17 -0.78 -5.37 -4.52
N LYS A 18 -1.64 -4.39 -4.80
CA LYS A 18 -1.23 -3.13 -5.41
C LYS A 18 -1.57 -1.98 -4.48
N LEU A 19 -0.55 -1.23 -4.07
CA LEU A 19 -0.72 0.03 -3.35
C LEU A 19 -0.51 1.18 -4.32
N THR A 20 -1.53 1.99 -4.55
CA THR A 20 -1.40 3.24 -5.33
C THR A 20 -1.56 4.41 -4.39
N VAL A 21 -0.51 5.22 -4.28
CA VAL A 21 -0.55 6.50 -3.55
C VAL A 21 -0.66 7.61 -4.58
N ALA A 22 -1.56 8.55 -4.35
CA ALA A 22 -1.68 9.75 -5.16
C ALA A 22 -1.63 10.99 -4.28
N ILE A 23 -0.86 11.98 -4.71
CA ILE A 23 -0.69 13.26 -4.00
C ILE A 23 -1.27 14.34 -4.89
N GLU A 24 -2.23 15.07 -4.35
CA GLU A 24 -2.83 16.23 -4.98
C GLU A 24 -2.16 17.49 -4.41
N PRO A 25 -1.68 18.40 -5.27
CA PRO A 25 -1.11 19.65 -4.79
C PRO A 25 -2.20 20.48 -4.10
N GLY A 26 -1.85 21.10 -2.98
CA GLY A 26 -2.74 22.03 -2.29
C GLY A 26 -2.93 23.33 -3.09
N GLU A 27 -3.79 24.22 -2.59
CA GLU A 27 -4.18 25.47 -3.28
C GLU A 27 -3.02 26.45 -3.56
N TYR A 28 -1.84 26.24 -2.96
CA TYR A 28 -0.74 27.21 -2.96
C TYR A 28 0.57 26.72 -3.58
N THR A 29 0.59 25.54 -4.20
CA THR A 29 1.82 24.99 -4.79
C THR A 29 1.59 24.63 -6.25
N ASP A 30 1.89 25.57 -7.15
CA ASP A 30 1.92 25.31 -8.59
C ASP A 30 3.04 24.32 -8.98
N ASP A 31 4.07 24.20 -8.13
CA ASP A 31 5.11 23.19 -8.24
C ASP A 31 4.74 21.92 -7.46
N LEU A 32 4.51 20.84 -8.19
CA LEU A 32 4.42 19.51 -7.61
C LEU A 32 5.80 19.12 -7.06
N PRO A 33 5.96 18.92 -5.74
CA PRO A 33 7.24 18.48 -5.19
C PRO A 33 7.72 17.21 -5.89
N GLU A 34 9.04 17.02 -5.88
CA GLU A 34 9.63 15.73 -6.26
C GLU A 34 8.94 14.60 -5.49
N TRP A 35 8.78 13.44 -6.13
CA TRP A 35 8.06 12.34 -5.51
C TRP A 35 8.75 11.89 -4.21
N PRO A 36 8.07 11.97 -3.05
CA PRO A 36 8.73 11.80 -1.76
C PRO A 36 8.87 10.31 -1.38
N SER A 37 9.63 9.54 -2.18
CA SER A 37 9.77 8.09 -2.01
C SER A 37 10.18 7.69 -0.60
N GLU A 38 11.17 8.36 -0.01
CA GLU A 38 11.69 8.05 1.32
C GLU A 38 10.64 8.29 2.42
N ARG A 39 9.87 9.38 2.33
CA ARG A 39 8.82 9.68 3.31
C ARG A 39 7.63 8.74 3.21
N LEU A 40 7.41 8.15 2.02
CA LEU A 40 6.35 7.17 1.78
C LEU A 40 6.78 5.72 2.08
N ALA A 41 8.08 5.45 2.28
CA ALA A 41 8.55 4.12 2.59
C ALA A 41 7.86 3.48 3.81
N PRO A 42 7.60 4.21 4.93
CA PRO A 42 6.84 3.66 6.06
C PRO A 42 5.40 3.29 5.69
N VAL A 43 4.74 4.06 4.82
CA VAL A 43 3.36 3.77 4.36
C VAL A 43 3.32 2.45 3.57
N VAL A 44 4.30 2.26 2.69
CA VAL A 44 4.44 1.01 1.93
C VAL A 44 4.70 -0.17 2.88
N GLY A 45 5.58 0.03 3.87
CA GLY A 45 5.90 -0.97 4.89
C GLY A 45 4.67 -1.39 5.71
N HIS A 46 3.91 -0.43 6.25
CA HIS A 46 2.71 -0.73 7.02
C HIS A 46 1.62 -1.40 6.20
N PHE A 47 1.44 -1.01 4.93
CA PHE A 47 0.49 -1.69 4.06
C PHE A 47 0.91 -3.16 3.82
N PHE A 48 2.20 -3.42 3.63
CA PHE A 48 2.71 -4.78 3.50
C PHE A 48 2.47 -5.62 4.77
N GLU A 49 2.73 -5.07 5.95
CA GLU A 49 2.44 -5.73 7.24
C GLU A 49 0.94 -6.04 7.40
N ALA A 50 0.07 -5.08 7.08
CA ALA A 50 -1.38 -5.24 7.19
C ALA A 50 -1.91 -6.35 6.26
N VAL A 51 -1.41 -6.41 5.03
CA VAL A 51 -1.73 -7.48 4.08
C VAL A 51 -1.29 -8.84 4.62
N ASN A 52 -0.07 -8.95 5.15
CA ASN A 52 0.42 -10.21 5.70
C ASN A 52 -0.42 -10.68 6.90
N LEU A 53 -0.80 -9.77 7.81
CA LEU A 53 -1.68 -10.10 8.94
C LEU A 53 -3.07 -10.58 8.47
N TYR A 54 -3.63 -9.93 7.44
CA TYR A 54 -4.90 -10.37 6.85
C TYR A 54 -4.79 -11.78 6.26
N GLU A 55 -3.73 -12.06 5.49
CA GLU A 55 -3.50 -13.38 4.90
C GLU A 55 -3.31 -14.46 5.98
N LEU A 56 -2.51 -14.19 7.02
CA LEU A 56 -2.34 -15.10 8.16
C LEU A 56 -3.65 -15.37 8.90
N ARG A 57 -4.48 -14.34 9.10
CA ARG A 57 -5.78 -14.52 9.76
C ARG A 57 -6.71 -15.38 8.92
N ARG A 58 -6.75 -15.14 7.60
CA ARG A 58 -7.56 -15.93 6.68
C ARG A 58 -7.15 -17.41 6.71
N ASP A 59 -5.85 -17.71 6.78
CA ASP A 59 -5.36 -19.08 6.92
C ASP A 59 -5.81 -19.74 8.22
N ALA A 60 -5.74 -19.02 9.34
CA ALA A 60 -6.21 -19.53 10.62
C ALA A 60 -7.73 -19.83 10.59
N ASP A 61 -8.53 -18.91 10.04
CA ASP A 61 -9.98 -19.09 9.91
C ASP A 61 -10.36 -20.26 8.97
N LEU A 62 -9.56 -20.51 7.93
CA LEU A 62 -9.76 -21.66 7.03
C LEU A 62 -9.41 -22.98 7.71
N THR A 63 -8.36 -23.01 8.52
CA THR A 63 -7.93 -24.20 9.27
C THR A 63 -9.00 -24.59 10.30
N HIS A 64 -9.53 -23.63 11.05
CA HIS A 64 -10.59 -23.87 12.04
C HIS A 64 -11.95 -24.30 11.48
N ARG A 65 -12.19 -24.16 10.17
CA ARG A 65 -13.42 -24.63 9.51
C ARG A 65 -13.32 -26.07 9.01
N LEU A 66 -12.13 -26.65 9.01
CA LEU A 66 -11.85 -28.01 8.57
C LEU A 66 -11.78 -29.01 9.73
N ASP A 67 -11.82 -28.50 10.97
CA ASP A 67 -11.96 -29.25 12.23
C ASP A 67 -13.44 -29.32 12.67
#